data_AF-A0A090VNN7-F1
#
_entry.id   AF-A0A090VNN7-F1
#
_cell.length_a   1.000
_cell.length_b   1.000
_cell.length_c   1.000
_cell.angle_alpha   90.00
_cell.angle_beta   90.00
_cell.angle_gamma   90.00
#
_symmetry.space_group_name_H-M   'P 1'
#
loop_
_entity.id
_entity.type
_entity.pdbx_description
1 polymer ?
#
loop_
_entity_poly.entity_id
_entity_poly.type
_entity_poly.pdbx_seq_one_letter_code
_entity_poly.pdbx_strand_id
1 'polypeptide(L)'
;MDKYLPKAPTEYIAKYWAMCEWFDETCGQLFDMFEEKGLTENTLFVYVCDNGWVQEPNKNTYVKTSKRAPYDLGIRTPIMYKCR
;
A
#
# COMPACT_ATOMS: atom_id res chain seq x y z
N MET A 1 -5.53 12.63 -5.41
CA MET A 1 -4.59 13.69 -4.98
C MET A 1 -5.33 14.80 -4.24
N ASP A 2 -6.36 15.38 -4.84
CA ASP A 2 -7.13 16.51 -4.28
C ASP A 2 -7.68 16.24 -2.87
N LYS A 3 -8.13 15.01 -2.60
CA LYS A 3 -8.58 14.57 -1.28
C LYS A 3 -7.52 14.70 -0.18
N TYR A 4 -6.24 14.58 -0.53
CA TYR A 4 -5.12 14.53 0.41
C TYR A 4 -4.26 15.78 0.43
N LEU A 5 -4.28 16.60 -0.64
CA LEU A 5 -3.61 17.91 -0.65
C LEU A 5 -3.90 18.78 0.58
N PRO A 6 -5.15 18.95 1.05
CA PRO A 6 -5.44 19.77 2.22
C PRO A 6 -5.10 19.11 3.56
N LYS A 7 -4.72 17.82 3.56
CA LYS A 7 -4.47 17.02 4.78
C LYS A 7 -3.00 16.65 4.97
N ALA A 8 -2.27 16.49 3.87
CA ALA A 8 -0.89 16.05 3.88
C ALA A 8 0.06 17.22 4.14
N PRO A 9 1.20 16.99 4.79
CA PRO A 9 2.19 18.03 5.05
C PRO A 9 2.86 18.56 3.77
N THR A 10 2.88 17.76 2.69
CA THR A 10 3.48 18.13 1.40
C THR A 10 2.73 17.48 0.25
N GLU A 11 2.93 18.02 -0.97
CA GLU A 11 2.38 17.44 -2.19
C GLU A 11 2.86 15.99 -2.44
N TYR A 12 4.12 15.69 -2.11
CA TYR A 12 4.67 14.33 -2.29
C TYR A 12 4.01 13.33 -1.35
N ILE A 13 3.72 13.72 -0.10
CA ILE A 13 2.98 12.88 0.84
C ILE A 13 1.51 12.74 0.40
N ALA A 14 0.89 13.82 -0.09
CA ALA A 14 -0.48 13.76 -0.62
C ALA A 14 -0.61 12.77 -1.78
N LYS A 15 0.36 12.78 -2.71
CA LYS A 15 0.43 11.82 -3.82
C LYS A 15 0.62 10.39 -3.32
N TYR A 16 1.53 10.17 -2.37
CA TYR A 16 1.77 8.85 -1.79
C TYR A 16 0.51 8.28 -1.13
N TRP A 17 -0.18 9.06 -0.29
CA TRP A 17 -1.45 8.63 0.32
C TRP A 17 -2.54 8.35 -0.71
N ALA A 18 -2.64 9.19 -1.75
CA ALA A 18 -3.59 8.95 -2.84
C ALA A 18 -3.30 7.63 -3.58
N MET A 19 -2.02 7.27 -3.77
CA MET A 19 -1.65 5.99 -4.38
C MET A 19 -1.99 4.80 -3.48
N CYS A 20 -1.77 4.91 -2.17
CA CYS A 20 -2.15 3.86 -1.21
C CYS A 20 -3.66 3.60 -1.22
N GLU A 21 -4.47 4.65 -1.18
CA GLU A 21 -5.94 4.50 -1.24
C GLU A 21 -6.39 3.90 -2.57
N TRP A 22 -5.86 4.39 -3.69
CA TRP A 22 -6.24 3.84 -4.99
C TRP A 22 -5.89 2.35 -5.13
N PHE A 23 -4.75 1.93 -4.57
CA PHE A 23 -4.39 0.52 -4.51
C PHE A 23 -5.36 -0.28 -3.62
N ASP A 24 -5.74 0.24 -2.45
CA ASP A 24 -6.71 -0.38 -1.54
C ASP A 24 -8.09 -0.55 -2.20
N GLU A 25 -8.58 0.47 -2.91
CA GLU A 25 -9.82 0.41 -3.69
C GLU A 25 -9.76 -0.70 -4.76
N THR A 26 -8.61 -0.87 -5.41
CA THR A 26 -8.39 -1.92 -6.42
C THR A 26 -8.40 -3.32 -5.78
N CYS A 27 -7.84 -3.47 -4.58
CA CYS A 27 -7.95 -4.72 -3.81
C CYS A 27 -9.42 -5.02 -3.44
N GLY A 28 -10.20 -4.00 -3.04
CA GLY A 28 -11.63 -4.13 -2.79
C GLY A 28 -12.38 -4.69 -4.01
N GLN A 29 -12.17 -4.07 -5.17
CA GLN A 29 -12.77 -4.53 -6.44
C GLN A 29 -12.41 -5.99 -6.77
N LEU A 30 -11.17 -6.40 -6.51
CA LEU A 30 -10.76 -7.79 -6.69
C LEU A 30 -11.50 -8.74 -5.75
N PHE A 31 -11.67 -8.36 -4.48
CA PHE A 31 -12.44 -9.17 -3.52
C PHE A 31 -13.90 -9.28 -3.92
N ASP A 32 -14.53 -8.18 -4.34
CA ASP A 32 -15.92 -8.18 -4.79
C ASP A 32 -16.12 -9.15 -5.96
N MET A 33 -15.20 -9.15 -6.93
CA MET A 33 -15.23 -10.10 -8.05
C MET A 33 -15.12 -11.57 -7.61
N PHE A 34 -14.34 -11.86 -6.57
CA PHE A 34 -14.24 -13.21 -6.02
C PHE A 34 -15.50 -13.64 -5.27
N GLU A 35 -16.11 -12.72 -4.54
CA GLU A 35 -17.38 -12.96 -3.84
C GLU A 35 -18.52 -13.22 -4.84
N GLU A 36 -18.64 -12.39 -5.87
CA GLU A 36 -19.64 -12.55 -6.94
C GLU A 36 -19.52 -13.91 -7.66
N LYS A 37 -18.30 -14.43 -7.79
CA LYS A 37 -18.03 -15.73 -8.41
C LYS A 37 -18.13 -16.90 -7.42
N GLY A 38 -18.36 -16.65 -6.13
CA GLY A 38 -18.39 -17.69 -5.09
C GLY A 38 -17.04 -18.38 -4.85
N LEU A 39 -15.92 -17.69 -5.11
CA LEU A 39 -14.57 -18.25 -5.03
C LEU A 39 -13.87 -17.98 -3.68
N THR A 40 -14.45 -17.13 -2.83
CA THR A 40 -13.83 -16.64 -1.59
C THR A 40 -13.45 -17.78 -0.64
N GLU A 41 -14.32 -18.79 -0.44
CA GLU A 41 -14.14 -19.85 0.56
C GLU A 41 -12.92 -20.76 0.31
N ASN A 42 -12.49 -20.91 -0.94
CA ASN A 42 -11.35 -21.75 -1.30
C ASN A 42 -10.17 -20.93 -1.84
N THR A 43 -10.09 -19.65 -1.45
CA THR A 43 -9.00 -18.75 -1.87
C THR A 43 -8.31 -18.17 -0.65
N LEU A 44 -7.00 -18.46 -0.51
CA LEU A 44 -6.13 -17.77 0.43
C LEU A 44 -5.63 -16.47 -0.22
N PHE A 45 -6.01 -15.33 0.36
CA PHE A 45 -5.45 -14.06 -0.03
C PHE A 45 -4.24 -13.72 0.83
N VAL A 46 -3.13 -13.37 0.18
CA VAL A 46 -1.90 -12.96 0.84
C VAL A 46 -1.51 -11.58 0.32
N TYR A 47 -1.48 -10.60 1.21
CA TYR A 47 -0.95 -9.28 0.91
C TYR A 47 0.52 -9.20 1.36
N VAL A 48 1.39 -8.74 0.47
CA VAL A 48 2.83 -8.56 0.70
C VAL A 48 3.31 -7.28 0.02
N CYS A 49 4.42 -6.73 0.52
CA CYS A 49 5.21 -5.71 -0.17
C CYS A 49 6.60 -6.26 -0.52
N ASP A 50 7.13 -5.88 -1.68
CA ASP A 50 8.44 -6.30 -2.18
C ASP A 50 9.61 -5.80 -1.31
N ASN A 51 9.48 -4.58 -0.77
CA ASN A 51 10.41 -3.95 0.15
C ASN A 51 9.67 -2.91 1.01
N GLY A 52 10.33 -2.41 2.05
CA GLY A 52 9.85 -1.26 2.80
C GLY A 52 9.93 0.03 1.98
N TRP A 53 8.99 0.96 2.22
CA TRP A 53 8.95 2.28 1.58
C TRP A 53 8.46 3.32 2.57
N VAL A 54 9.24 4.39 2.74
CA VAL A 54 8.81 5.59 3.45
C VAL A 54 9.03 6.77 2.53
N GLN A 55 7.93 7.42 2.15
CA GLN A 55 7.95 8.57 1.24
C GLN A 55 8.78 9.70 1.82
N GLU A 56 9.76 10.18 1.05
CA GLU A 56 10.49 11.40 1.37
C GLU A 56 9.52 12.60 1.29
N PRO A 57 9.32 13.38 2.36
CA PRO A 57 8.32 14.44 2.35
C PRO A 57 8.54 15.51 1.29
N ASN A 58 9.79 15.81 0.92
CA ASN A 58 10.10 16.97 0.08
C ASN A 58 10.54 16.60 -1.34
N LYS A 59 10.49 15.32 -1.73
CA LYS A 59 10.96 14.84 -3.03
C LYS A 59 10.16 13.64 -3.49
N ASN A 60 10.10 13.40 -4.80
CA ASN A 60 9.51 12.21 -5.38
C ASN A 60 10.44 10.99 -5.26
N THR A 61 10.79 10.61 -4.02
CA THR A 61 11.65 9.47 -3.70
C THR A 61 11.32 8.95 -2.30
N TYR A 62 12.09 7.99 -1.82
CA TYR A 62 12.02 7.41 -0.48
C TYR A 62 13.18 7.87 0.40
N VAL A 63 13.00 7.78 1.72
CA VAL A 63 14.06 8.12 2.70
C VAL A 63 15.19 7.09 2.62
N LYS A 64 16.43 7.52 2.91
CA LYS A 64 17.65 6.69 2.83
C LYS A 64 17.62 5.42 3.69
N THR A 65 16.82 5.40 4.75
CA THR A 65 16.70 4.27 5.68
C THR A 65 15.63 3.25 5.29
N SER A 66 14.91 3.46 4.17
CA SER A 66 13.85 2.56 3.69
C SER A 66 14.32 1.67 2.53
N LYS A 67 13.69 1.74 1.35
CA LYS A 67 14.03 0.90 0.18
C LYS A 67 15.54 0.91 -0.09
N ARG A 68 16.12 -0.29 -0.29
CA ARG A 68 17.57 -0.56 -0.47
C ARG A 68 18.44 -0.38 0.77
N ALA A 69 17.88 -0.16 1.95
CA ALA A 69 18.61 -0.15 3.21
C ALA A 69 18.33 -1.42 4.03
N PRO A 70 19.30 -1.91 4.82
CA PRO A 70 19.14 -3.10 5.65
C PRO A 70 18.45 -2.82 6.99
N TYR A 71 17.74 -1.71 7.13
CA TYR A 71 17.04 -1.32 8.36
C TYR A 71 15.56 -1.72 8.28
N ASP A 72 14.86 -1.73 9.43
CA ASP A 72 13.44 -2.12 9.53
C ASP A 72 12.56 -1.44 8.46
N LEU A 73 12.72 -0.14 8.22
CA LEU A 73 11.92 0.59 7.22
C LEU A 73 12.18 0.14 5.77
N GLY A 74 13.23 -0.63 5.51
CA GLY A 74 13.60 -1.18 4.21
C GLY A 74 13.26 -2.66 4.03
N ILE A 75 13.24 -3.44 5.12
CA ILE A 75 13.07 -4.91 5.07
C ILE A 75 11.82 -5.42 5.78
N ARG A 76 11.28 -4.70 6.76
CA ARG A 76 10.09 -5.11 7.51
C ARG A 76 8.85 -4.58 6.83
N THR A 77 8.08 -5.46 6.21
CA THR A 77 6.86 -5.13 5.47
C THR A 77 5.61 -5.67 6.16
N PRO A 78 4.44 -5.04 5.95
CA PRO A 78 3.17 -5.63 6.33
C PRO A 78 2.93 -6.91 5.51
N ILE A 79 2.53 -7.97 6.22
CA ILE A 79 2.07 -9.21 5.59
C ILE A 79 0.74 -9.56 6.26
N MET A 80 -0.29 -9.77 5.44
CA MET A 80 -1.63 -10.11 5.93
C MET A 80 -2.14 -11.33 5.18
N TYR A 81 -2.81 -12.21 5.93
CA TYR A 81 -3.46 -13.40 5.41
C TYR A 81 -4.95 -13.27 5.65
N LYS A 82 -5.76 -13.57 4.63
CA LYS A 82 -7.21 -13.70 4.74
C LYS A 82 -7.62 -15.05 4.15
N CYS A 83 -8.22 -15.86 5.00
CA CYS A 83 -8.92 -17.10 4.64
C CYS A 83 -10.31 -16.99 5.28
N ARG A 84 -11.36 -17.33 4.52
CA ARG A 84 -12.72 -17.41 5.03
C ARG A 84 -13.07 -18.86 5.33
#